data_AF-A0A653JFB7-F1
#
_entry.id   AF-A0A653JFB7-F1
#
_cell.length_a   1.000
_cell.length_b   1.000
_cell.length_c   1.000
_cell.angle_alpha   90.00
_cell.angle_beta   90.00
_cell.angle_gamma   90.00
#
_symmetry.space_group_name_H-M   'P 1'
#
loop_
_entity.id
_entity.type
_entity.pdbx_description
1 polymer ?
#
loop_
_entity_poly.entity_id
_entity_poly.type
_entity_poly.pdbx_seq_one_letter_code
_entity_poly.pdbx_strand_id
1 'polypeptide(L)'
;MLKLGSLFPLAAVGIAFVAAPVSAKGPSPKKLMEISASCAYVVGIAEGNEVQLNYGSADWMNVIRLIEQQTGLDGEQSLISAKAKYNKRTRAMGADEAYNYMLGRSKDCDREMAVFQGS
;
A
#
# COMPACT_ATOMS: atom_id res chain seq x y z
N MET A 1 -42.59 -0.24 -22.05
CA MET A 1 -41.61 -0.96 -21.22
C MET A 1 -40.22 -0.48 -21.62
N LEU A 2 -39.62 0.44 -20.85
CA LEU A 2 -38.22 0.87 -21.06
C LEU A 2 -37.33 0.13 -20.06
N LYS A 3 -36.42 -0.72 -20.54
CA LYS A 3 -35.28 -1.22 -19.76
C LYS A 3 -34.05 -0.45 -20.22
N LEU A 4 -33.71 0.60 -19.48
CA LEU A 4 -32.43 1.29 -19.60
C LEU A 4 -31.39 0.37 -18.96
N GLY A 5 -30.60 -0.33 -19.78
CA GLY A 5 -29.45 -1.08 -19.31
C GLY A 5 -28.34 -0.11 -18.96
N SER A 6 -28.05 0.03 -17.67
CA SER A 6 -26.90 0.79 -17.16
C SER A 6 -25.60 0.24 -17.75
N LEU A 7 -24.98 1.02 -18.64
CA LEU A 7 -23.57 0.94 -18.95
C LEU A 7 -22.80 1.49 -17.74
N PHE A 8 -22.21 0.61 -16.94
CA PHE A 8 -21.20 1.01 -15.96
C PHE A 8 -19.95 1.47 -16.73
N PRO A 9 -19.46 2.71 -16.54
CA PRO A 9 -18.16 3.07 -17.07
C PRO A 9 -17.09 2.51 -16.12
N LEU A 10 -16.22 1.65 -16.65
CA LEU A 10 -14.92 1.37 -16.05
C LEU A 10 -14.14 2.69 -16.03
N ALA A 11 -14.11 3.35 -14.88
CA ALA A 11 -13.25 4.51 -14.66
C ALA A 11 -11.79 4.02 -14.67
N ALA A 12 -11.10 4.22 -15.79
CA ALA A 12 -9.65 4.13 -15.83
C ALA A 12 -9.08 5.26 -14.97
N VAL A 13 -8.68 4.95 -13.74
CA VAL A 13 -7.97 5.87 -12.86
C VAL A 13 -6.54 5.98 -13.38
N GLY A 14 -6.31 6.96 -14.25
CA GLY A 14 -4.96 7.37 -14.62
C GLY A 14 -4.32 8.08 -13.43
N ILE A 15 -3.26 7.48 -12.88
CA ILE A 15 -2.41 8.15 -11.89
C ILE A 15 -1.67 9.27 -12.64
N ALA A 16 -2.20 10.48 -12.56
CA ALA A 16 -1.49 11.67 -13.00
C ALA A 16 -0.44 11.98 -11.94
N PHE A 17 0.81 11.61 -12.19
CA PHE A 17 1.95 12.23 -11.50
C PHE A 17 2.01 13.68 -11.97
N VAL A 18 1.23 14.57 -11.35
CA VAL A 18 1.39 16.00 -11.56
C VAL A 18 2.75 16.38 -11.01
N ALA A 19 3.65 16.77 -11.91
CA ALA A 19 4.95 17.34 -11.59
C ALA A 19 4.74 18.75 -10.99
N ALA A 20 4.23 18.82 -9.76
CA ALA A 20 4.24 20.04 -8.96
C ALA A 20 5.59 20.15 -8.22
N PRO A 21 6.22 21.34 -8.15
CA PRO A 21 7.50 21.51 -7.49
C PRO A 21 7.28 21.62 -5.98
N VAL A 22 6.98 20.51 -5.31
CA VAL A 22 7.08 20.40 -3.85
C VAL A 22 8.48 19.91 -3.54
N SER A 23 9.40 20.85 -3.34
CA SER A 23 10.76 20.60 -2.87
C SER A 23 10.77 20.25 -1.36
N ALA A 24 10.11 19.15 -0.99
CA ALA A 24 10.60 18.28 0.07
C ALA A 24 11.16 17.07 -0.66
N LYS A 25 12.46 16.77 -0.48
CA LYS A 25 13.10 15.61 -1.14
C LYS A 25 12.27 14.36 -0.79
N GLY A 26 11.43 13.93 -1.72
CA GLY A 26 10.55 12.78 -1.51
C GLY A 26 11.37 11.55 -1.11
N PRO A 27 10.73 10.53 -0.52
CA PRO A 27 11.43 9.29 -0.20
C PRO A 27 12.15 8.77 -1.46
N SER A 28 13.39 8.30 -1.30
CA SER A 28 14.11 7.67 -2.41
C SER A 28 13.30 6.47 -2.93
N PRO A 29 13.47 6.05 -4.20
CA PRO A 29 12.70 4.92 -4.73
C PRO A 29 12.83 3.65 -3.89
N LYS A 30 14.02 3.38 -3.35
CA LYS A 30 14.23 2.27 -2.40
C LYS A 30 13.40 2.44 -1.14
N LYS A 31 13.38 3.63 -0.55
CA LYS A 31 12.60 3.90 0.66
C LYS A 31 11.10 3.78 0.38
N LEU A 32 10.66 4.26 -0.77
CA LEU A 32 9.27 4.15 -1.21
C LEU A 32 8.88 2.68 -1.38
N MET A 33 9.72 1.87 -2.05
CA MET A 33 9.52 0.43 -2.19
C MET A 33 9.38 -0.28 -0.83
N GLU A 34 10.27 0.05 0.13
CA GLU A 34 10.20 -0.50 1.49
C GLU A 34 8.89 -0.13 2.20
N ILE A 35 8.43 1.12 2.06
CA ILE A 35 7.16 1.59 2.63
C ILE A 35 6.00 0.83 1.98
N SER A 36 5.95 0.79 0.64
CA SER A 36 4.86 0.15 -0.11
C SER A 36 4.78 -1.34 0.18
N ALA A 37 5.90 -2.07 0.21
CA ALA A 37 5.93 -3.48 0.56
C ALA A 37 5.51 -3.73 2.01
N SER A 38 5.94 -2.88 2.95
CA SER A 38 5.50 -2.94 4.33
C SER A 38 3.99 -2.72 4.45
N CYS A 39 3.43 -1.78 3.68
CA CYS A 39 2.01 -1.46 3.70
C CYS A 39 1.15 -2.52 3.03
N ALA A 40 1.56 -3.05 1.86
CA ALA A 40 0.89 -4.17 1.22
C ALA A 40 0.72 -5.36 2.18
N TYR A 41 1.77 -5.67 2.96
CA TYR A 41 1.72 -6.76 3.93
C TYR A 41 0.75 -6.49 5.09
N VAL A 42 0.91 -5.38 5.82
CA VAL A 42 0.10 -5.14 7.04
C VAL A 42 -1.35 -4.78 6.74
N VAL A 43 -1.61 -4.12 5.60
CA VAL A 43 -2.98 -3.87 5.14
C VAL A 43 -3.65 -5.19 4.76
N GLY A 44 -2.94 -6.11 4.08
CA GLY A 44 -3.50 -7.43 3.77
C GLY A 44 -3.84 -8.25 5.01
N ILE A 45 -3.04 -8.14 6.08
CA ILE A 45 -3.39 -8.72 7.38
C ILE A 45 -4.65 -8.05 7.96
N ALA A 46 -4.73 -6.72 7.95
CA ALA A 46 -5.88 -6.01 8.49
C ALA A 46 -7.18 -6.33 7.72
N GLU A 47 -7.14 -6.34 6.39
CA GLU A 47 -8.27 -6.71 5.52
C GLU A 47 -8.71 -8.16 5.76
N GLY A 48 -7.77 -9.09 5.90
CA GLY A 48 -8.05 -10.48 6.24
C GLY A 48 -8.69 -10.67 7.63
N ASN A 49 -8.67 -9.63 8.47
CA ASN A 49 -9.36 -9.56 9.76
C ASN A 49 -10.51 -8.54 9.75
N GLU A 50 -11.10 -8.29 8.57
CA GLU A 50 -12.31 -7.49 8.36
C GLU A 50 -12.19 -6.00 8.76
N VAL A 51 -10.97 -5.47 8.86
CA VAL A 51 -10.76 -4.04 9.08
C VAL A 51 -10.98 -3.28 7.78
N GLN A 52 -11.91 -2.34 7.81
CA GLN A 52 -12.18 -1.44 6.67
C GLN A 52 -11.17 -0.30 6.64
N LEU A 53 -10.48 -0.17 5.51
CA LEU A 53 -9.54 0.90 5.19
C LEU A 53 -9.99 1.55 3.87
N ASN A 54 -9.57 2.79 3.61
CA ASN A 54 -9.91 3.48 2.37
C ASN A 54 -9.10 2.94 1.19
N TYR A 55 -7.86 2.50 1.47
CA TYR A 55 -6.95 1.94 0.48
C TYR A 55 -6.48 0.56 0.90
N GLY A 56 -6.67 -0.40 0.00
CA GLY A 56 -6.42 -1.81 0.26
C GLY A 56 -5.00 -2.28 -0.03
N SER A 57 -4.73 -3.54 0.28
CA SER A 57 -3.40 -4.14 0.02
C SER A 57 -3.09 -4.18 -1.48
N ALA A 58 -4.12 -4.34 -2.31
CA ALA A 58 -4.01 -4.30 -3.77
C ALA A 58 -3.53 -2.93 -4.29
N ASP A 59 -3.95 -1.83 -3.67
CA ASP A 59 -3.50 -0.48 -4.04
C ASP A 59 -2.00 -0.33 -3.78
N TRP A 60 -1.53 -0.82 -2.63
CA TRP A 60 -0.10 -0.85 -2.30
C TRP A 60 0.71 -1.76 -3.23
N MET A 61 0.15 -2.90 -3.65
CA MET A 61 0.77 -3.77 -4.65
C MET A 61 0.90 -3.08 -6.01
N ASN A 62 -0.05 -2.23 -6.39
CA ASN A 62 0.05 -1.44 -7.61
C ASN A 62 1.19 -0.41 -7.52
N VAL A 63 1.36 0.24 -6.36
CA VAL A 63 2.50 1.14 -6.12
C VAL A 63 3.84 0.40 -6.25
N ILE A 64 3.96 -0.80 -5.68
CA ILE A 64 5.17 -1.64 -5.81
C ILE A 64 5.50 -1.89 -7.28
N ARG A 65 4.52 -2.32 -8.08
CA ARG A 65 4.71 -2.57 -9.52
C ARG A 65 5.16 -1.34 -10.28
N LEU A 66 4.62 -0.16 -9.96
CA LEU A 66 5.02 1.09 -10.59
C LEU A 66 6.48 1.44 -10.27
N ILE A 67 6.91 1.29 -9.02
CA ILE A 67 8.29 1.55 -8.62
C ILE A 67 9.24 0.56 -9.30
N GLU A 68 8.87 -0.72 -9.33
CA GLU A 68 9.63 -1.77 -10.01
C GLU A 68 9.82 -1.44 -11.49
N GLN A 69 8.75 -1.09 -12.20
CA GLN A 69 8.81 -0.70 -13.62
C GLN A 69 9.70 0.53 -13.88
N GLN A 70 9.68 1.52 -12.97
CA GLN A 70 10.42 2.76 -13.14
C GLN A 70 11.90 2.66 -12.76
N THR A 71 12.25 1.74 -11.86
CA THR A 71 13.58 1.73 -11.22
C THR A 71 14.34 0.42 -11.33
N GLY A 72 13.67 -0.68 -11.71
CA GLY A 72 14.25 -2.02 -11.71
C GLY A 72 14.49 -2.61 -10.32
N LEU A 73 13.94 -2.00 -9.26
CA LEU A 73 13.98 -2.56 -7.91
C LEU A 73 13.08 -3.79 -7.80
N ASP A 74 13.55 -4.82 -7.11
CA ASP A 74 12.82 -6.06 -6.88
C ASP A 74 11.71 -5.87 -5.83
N GLY A 75 10.47 -5.78 -6.33
CA GLY A 75 9.27 -5.66 -5.50
C GLY A 75 8.96 -6.92 -4.69
N GLU A 76 9.21 -8.10 -5.26
CA GLU A 76 8.96 -9.39 -4.61
C GLU A 76 9.90 -9.58 -3.42
N GLN A 77 11.20 -9.33 -3.60
CA GLN A 77 12.18 -9.38 -2.52
C GLN A 77 11.85 -8.39 -1.40
N SER A 78 11.29 -7.23 -1.75
CA SER A 78 10.84 -6.22 -0.78
C SER A 78 9.65 -6.73 0.04
N LEU A 79 8.69 -7.43 -0.58
CA LEU A 79 7.55 -8.06 0.09
C LEU A 79 7.98 -9.20 1.02
N ILE A 80 8.89 -10.06 0.56
CA ILE A 80 9.48 -11.13 1.39
C ILE A 80 10.15 -10.53 2.62
N SER A 81 10.91 -9.45 2.43
CA SER A 81 11.61 -8.76 3.52
C SER A 81 10.63 -8.12 4.52
N ALA A 82 9.55 -7.52 4.03
CA ALA A 82 8.47 -6.99 4.88
C ALA A 82 7.84 -8.09 5.73
N LYS A 83 7.42 -9.21 5.11
CA LYS A 83 6.86 -10.36 5.82
C LYS A 83 7.82 -10.89 6.89
N ALA A 84 9.11 -11.05 6.56
CA ALA A 84 10.13 -11.50 7.50
C ALA A 84 10.28 -10.55 8.70
N LYS A 85 10.27 -9.23 8.46
CA LYS A 85 10.32 -8.19 9.51
C LYS A 85 9.16 -8.32 10.50
N TYR A 86 7.93 -8.45 10.01
CA TYR A 86 6.75 -8.56 10.89
C TYR A 86 6.64 -9.93 11.57
N ASN A 87 7.08 -11.01 10.93
CA ASN A 87 7.18 -12.32 11.58
C ASN A 87 8.20 -12.29 12.73
N LYS A 88 9.36 -11.66 12.53
CA LYS A 88 10.35 -11.47 13.60
C LYS A 88 9.75 -10.67 14.76
N ARG A 89 9.00 -9.60 14.45
CA ARG A 89 8.33 -8.79 15.47
C ARG A 89 7.29 -9.59 16.26
N THR A 90 6.49 -10.41 15.57
CA THR A 90 5.52 -11.32 16.18
C THR A 90 6.17 -12.30 17.15
N ARG A 91 7.35 -12.84 16.80
CA ARG A 91 8.13 -13.71 17.70
C ARG A 91 8.67 -12.98 18.94
N ALA A 92 8.94 -11.68 18.84
CA ALA A 92 9.52 -10.89 19.92
C ALA A 92 8.47 -10.32 20.88
N MET A 93 7.30 -9.93 20.37
CA MET A 93 6.26 -9.24 21.14
C MET A 93 5.10 -10.16 21.56
N GLY A 94 4.96 -11.33 20.92
CA GLY A 94 3.77 -12.15 21.03
C GLY A 94 2.71 -11.78 19.98
N ALA A 95 1.78 -12.71 19.73
CA ALA A 95 0.84 -12.63 18.62
C ALA A 95 -0.10 -11.41 18.72
N ASP A 96 -0.75 -11.21 19.87
CA ASP A 96 -1.77 -10.18 20.04
C ASP A 96 -1.17 -8.76 19.99
N GLU A 97 -0.01 -8.56 20.64
CA GLU A 97 0.67 -7.26 20.64
C GLU A 97 1.19 -6.93 19.23
N ALA A 98 1.73 -7.91 18.51
CA ALA A 98 2.16 -7.73 17.14
C ALA A 98 0.99 -7.47 16.18
N TYR A 99 -0.15 -8.12 16.37
CA TYR A 99 -1.36 -7.84 15.61
C TYR A 99 -1.84 -6.41 15.82
N ASN A 100 -1.96 -5.96 17.07
CA ASN A 100 -2.33 -4.57 17.39
C ASN A 100 -1.34 -3.55 16.80
N TYR A 101 -0.04 -3.86 16.81
CA TYR A 101 0.96 -3.04 16.14
C TYR A 101 0.74 -2.98 14.62
N MET A 102 0.46 -4.12 13.97
CA MET A 102 0.15 -4.17 12.54
C MET A 102 -1.13 -3.41 12.19
N LEU A 103 -2.15 -3.46 13.05
CA LEU A 103 -3.37 -2.65 12.90
C LEU A 103 -3.11 -1.15 13.02
N GLY A 104 -2.26 -0.72 13.96
CA GLY A 104 -1.83 0.67 14.04
C GLY A 104 -1.13 1.10 12.74
N ARG A 105 -0.21 0.26 12.26
CA ARG A 105 0.53 0.52 11.02
C ARG A 105 -0.37 0.52 9.78
N SER A 106 -1.40 -0.32 9.69
CA SER A 106 -2.30 -0.34 8.53
C SER A 106 -3.09 0.97 8.41
N LYS A 107 -3.51 1.57 9.53
CA LYS A 107 -4.10 2.92 9.55
C LYS A 107 -3.11 4.00 9.13
N ASP A 108 -1.84 3.85 9.47
CA ASP A 108 -0.80 4.77 9.01
C ASP A 108 -0.59 4.66 7.50
N CYS A 109 -0.59 3.44 6.97
CA CYS A 109 -0.58 3.20 5.53
C CYS A 109 -1.79 3.85 4.85
N ASP A 110 -3.00 3.71 5.37
CA ASP A 110 -4.17 4.36 4.79
C ASP A 110 -3.98 5.88 4.62
N ARG A 111 -3.35 6.54 5.60
CA ARG A 111 -3.00 7.97 5.52
C ARG A 111 -1.86 8.26 4.55
N GLU A 112 -0.83 7.42 4.50
CA GLU A 112 0.28 7.56 3.55
C GLU A 112 -0.22 7.45 2.10
N MET A 113 -1.14 6.53 1.80
CA MET A 113 -1.70 6.39 0.46
C MET A 113 -2.52 7.61 0.05
N ALA A 114 -3.31 8.19 0.97
CA ALA A 114 -4.05 9.41 0.71
C ALA A 114 -3.13 10.57 0.27
N VAL A 115 -1.95 10.67 0.88
CA VAL A 115 -0.93 11.67 0.47
C VAL A 115 -0.35 11.35 -0.90
N PHE A 116 -0.07 10.07 -1.19
CA PHE A 116 0.44 9.65 -2.51
C PHE A 116 -0.55 9.86 -3.66
N GLN A 117 -1.86 9.65 -3.43
CA GLN A 117 -2.89 9.76 -4.48
C GLN A 117 -3.49 11.17 -4.59
N GLY A 118 -3.41 11.98 -3.53
CA GLY A 118 -3.96 13.33 -3.49
C GLY A 118 -2.98 14.46 -3.82
N SER A 119 -1.75 14.13 -4.26
CA SER A 119 -0.70 15.09 -4.66
C SER A 119 -0.64 15.27 -6.17
#